data_AF-X6M7G7-F1
#
_entry.id   AF-X6M7G7-F1
#
_cell.length_a   1.000
_cell.length_b   1.000
_cell.length_c   1.000
_cell.angle_alpha   90.00
_cell.angle_beta   90.00
_cell.angle_gamma   90.00
#
_symmetry.space_group_name_H-M   'P 1'
#
loop_
_entity.id
_entity.type
_entity.pdbx_description
1 polymer ?
#
loop_
_entity_poly.entity_id
_entity_poly.type
_entity_poly.pdbx_seq_one_letter_code
_entity_poly.pdbx_strand_id
1 'polypeptide(L)'
;MLNKFESPQNAGMALFPKTLTALGMTDRMEDPTKMQNVKGMGTGAAALSSPPSALKQKMEAIISNIVMQEIHENIRNVHRLKVWTEKDLKHAKTLNLPQFNLQPSEYIRNIGSHVLTLVDHLESAIQNSGFEKMLLHQENEQQSELEKGKNETTETLTQLEVEKHKEENIHHNATRNEIDKWLNLVVNKTVHELFVELYQLNELSPKGNKQLIEDLNHLRGMAETLCVQEPEFIHAILKVLTCEVSNAQIIKEELLRDDNQSIDKDGSNYGKESRLRTSFEKKIATKFAILRGLNVRFV
;
A
#
# COMPACT_ATOMS: atom_id res chain seq x y z
N MET A 1 -40.09 38.84 -28.59
CA MET A 1 -41.08 38.76 -27.49
C MET A 1 -40.88 37.40 -26.81
N LEU A 2 -39.88 37.23 -25.94
CA LEU A 2 -39.79 37.56 -24.51
C LEU A 2 -40.85 36.91 -23.58
N ASN A 3 -40.30 36.06 -22.71
CA ASN A 3 -40.64 35.75 -21.31
C ASN A 3 -41.76 34.78 -20.94
N LYS A 4 -41.34 33.70 -20.26
CA LYS A 4 -41.58 33.35 -18.83
C LYS A 4 -40.75 32.09 -18.53
N PHE A 5 -39.54 32.14 -17.97
CA PHE A 5 -39.17 32.31 -16.56
C PHE A 5 -40.25 31.92 -15.54
N GLU A 6 -40.06 30.75 -14.93
CA GLU A 6 -40.39 30.49 -13.54
C GLU A 6 -39.38 29.48 -12.96
N SER A 7 -38.77 29.89 -11.86
CA SER A 7 -37.89 29.12 -10.98
C SER A 7 -38.63 29.02 -9.64
N PRO A 8 -38.33 28.02 -8.82
CA PRO A 8 -38.38 28.25 -7.38
C PRO A 8 -37.03 27.95 -6.70
N GLN A 9 -36.77 28.81 -5.74
CA GLN A 9 -35.66 28.83 -4.81
C GLN A 9 -35.85 27.83 -3.65
N ASN A 10 -34.71 27.46 -3.06
CA ASN A 10 -34.43 27.32 -1.62
C ASN A 10 -35.01 26.20 -0.75
N ALA A 11 -34.16 25.88 0.24
CA ALA A 11 -34.35 25.13 1.49
C ALA A 11 -34.20 23.61 1.35
N GLY A 12 -33.42 22.90 2.17
CA GLY A 12 -32.75 23.25 3.40
C GLY A 12 -32.19 21.97 4.01
N MET A 13 -31.21 22.12 4.89
CA MET A 13 -30.59 21.04 5.64
C MET A 13 -31.59 20.14 6.38
N ALA A 14 -31.37 18.82 6.30
CA ALA A 14 -31.75 17.78 7.25
C ALA A 14 -31.44 16.43 6.58
N LEU A 15 -31.01 15.34 7.21
CA LEU A 15 -30.74 14.98 8.59
C LEU A 15 -30.01 13.63 8.46
N PHE A 16 -28.85 13.47 9.10
CA PHE A 16 -28.26 12.14 9.29
C PHE A 16 -29.25 11.28 10.10
N PRO A 17 -29.63 10.07 9.66
CA PRO A 17 -30.28 9.14 10.56
C PRO A 17 -29.22 8.54 11.50
N LYS A 18 -29.34 8.90 12.78
CA LYS A 18 -28.78 8.15 13.89
C LYS A 18 -29.52 6.81 14.05
N THR A 19 -28.78 5.84 14.57
CA THR A 19 -29.17 4.57 15.22
C THR A 19 -29.34 3.33 14.33
N LEU A 20 -28.43 2.37 14.55
CA LEU A 20 -28.83 1.06 15.06
C LEU A 20 -27.65 0.40 15.80
N THR A 21 -27.71 0.52 17.12
CA THR A 21 -26.99 -0.27 18.11
C THR A 21 -27.63 -1.66 18.16
N ALA A 22 -26.88 -2.73 17.91
CA ALA A 22 -27.27 -4.09 18.30
C ALA A 22 -26.07 -5.05 18.24
N LEU A 23 -25.39 -5.23 19.37
CA LEU A 23 -24.80 -6.47 19.92
C LEU A 23 -24.08 -5.99 21.21
N GLY A 24 -24.58 -6.20 22.42
CA GLY A 24 -25.21 -7.41 22.94
C GLY A 24 -24.20 -8.32 23.62
N MET A 25 -23.30 -7.78 24.46
CA MET A 25 -22.58 -8.55 25.49
C MET A 25 -22.42 -7.68 26.74
N THR A 26 -23.41 -7.76 27.64
CA THR A 26 -23.27 -7.37 29.04
C THR A 26 -23.07 -8.66 29.84
N ASP A 27 -22.03 -8.73 30.66
CA ASP A 27 -22.14 -8.96 32.12
C ASP A 27 -20.76 -9.29 32.72
N ARG A 28 -20.17 -8.33 33.45
CA ARG A 28 -19.82 -8.49 34.88
C ARG A 28 -19.15 -7.22 35.40
N MET A 29 -19.87 -6.53 36.29
CA MET A 29 -19.34 -5.49 37.16
C MET A 29 -18.45 -6.11 38.24
N GLU A 30 -17.29 -5.50 38.49
CA GLU A 30 -16.73 -5.43 39.84
C GLU A 30 -16.47 -3.96 40.19
N ASP A 31 -16.82 -3.65 41.43
CA ASP A 31 -17.07 -2.36 42.08
C ASP A 31 -15.78 -1.56 42.37
N PRO A 32 -15.74 -0.23 42.13
CA PRO A 32 -14.56 0.59 42.40
C PRO A 32 -14.65 1.25 43.79
N THR A 33 -14.12 0.61 44.84
CA THR A 33 -13.52 1.34 45.98
C THR A 33 -12.81 0.40 46.97
N LYS A 34 -11.47 0.41 46.99
CA LYS A 34 -10.70 0.34 48.23
C LYS A 34 -9.30 0.93 48.04
N MET A 35 -8.93 1.70 49.06
CA MET A 35 -7.84 2.65 49.12
C MET A 35 -6.46 2.01 49.27
N GLN A 36 -5.48 2.78 48.76
CA GLN A 36 -4.19 3.12 49.37
C GLN A 36 -3.03 2.10 49.39
N ASN A 37 -1.95 2.62 48.78
CA ASN A 37 -0.56 2.61 49.25
C ASN A 37 0.29 1.37 48.91
N VAL A 38 1.07 1.45 47.83
CA VAL A 38 2.54 1.30 47.91
C VAL A 38 3.20 2.14 46.80
N LYS A 39 4.11 2.99 47.24
CA LYS A 39 5.03 3.83 46.49
C LYS A 39 6.08 2.95 45.79
N GLY A 40 6.20 3.05 44.47
CA GLY A 40 7.23 2.36 43.69
C GLY A 40 7.52 3.12 42.40
N MET A 41 8.60 3.90 42.43
CA MET A 41 9.23 4.55 41.27
C MET A 41 9.67 3.51 40.24
N GLY A 42 9.37 3.76 38.98
CA GLY A 42 9.76 2.93 37.84
C GLY A 42 9.16 3.50 36.57
N THR A 43 9.71 4.62 36.13
CA THR A 43 9.33 5.42 34.96
C THR A 43 9.13 4.58 33.71
N GLY A 44 7.91 4.63 33.17
CA GLY A 44 7.58 4.11 31.85
C GLY A 44 8.35 4.86 30.78
N ALA A 45 9.07 4.09 29.95
CA ALA A 45 9.59 4.55 28.68
C ALA A 45 8.43 4.68 27.67
N ALA A 46 7.54 5.65 27.89
CA ALA A 46 6.74 6.22 26.82
C ALA A 46 7.58 7.36 26.25
N ALA A 47 8.44 7.02 25.27
CA ALA A 47 9.25 8.00 24.57
C ALA A 47 8.34 9.10 24.01
N LEU A 48 8.45 10.30 24.59
CA LEU A 48 7.87 11.53 24.05
C LEU A 48 8.43 11.71 22.64
N SER A 49 7.58 11.58 21.61
CA SER A 49 7.90 12.13 20.31
C SER A 49 7.97 13.65 20.45
N SER A 50 9.06 14.27 19.98
CA SER A 50 9.23 15.71 20.05
C SER A 50 8.12 16.43 19.26
N PRO A 51 7.66 17.63 19.67
CA PRO A 51 6.59 18.37 18.98
C PRO A 51 6.70 18.46 17.45
N PRO A 52 7.90 18.70 16.85
CA PRO A 52 8.04 18.73 15.39
C PRO A 52 7.83 17.36 14.72
N SER A 53 8.18 16.24 15.38
CA SER A 53 7.97 14.89 14.84
C SER A 53 6.50 14.48 14.83
N ALA A 54 5.73 14.87 15.85
CA ALA A 54 4.29 14.62 15.90
C ALA A 54 3.51 15.41 14.84
N LEU A 55 3.95 16.63 14.54
CA LEU A 55 3.37 17.44 13.46
C LEU A 55 3.64 16.82 12.09
N LYS A 56 4.90 16.41 11.83
CA LYS A 56 5.30 15.71 10.61
C LYS A 56 4.42 14.48 10.36
N GLN A 57 4.28 13.60 11.36
CA GLN A 57 3.44 12.41 11.26
C GLN A 57 1.97 12.73 10.95
N LYS A 58 1.40 13.77 11.56
CA LYS A 58 0.03 14.21 11.25
C LYS A 58 -0.11 14.71 9.82
N MET A 59 0.87 15.47 9.34
CA MET A 59 0.89 15.97 7.96
C MET A 59 1.01 14.82 6.96
N GLU A 60 1.92 13.86 7.22
CA GLU A 60 2.06 12.64 6.42
C GLU A 60 0.74 11.84 6.37
N ALA A 61 0.06 11.71 7.51
CA ALA A 61 -1.24 11.04 7.56
C ALA A 61 -2.32 11.76 6.74
N ILE A 62 -2.37 13.09 6.79
CA ILE A 62 -3.32 13.89 5.99
C ILE A 62 -3.03 13.73 4.50
N ILE A 63 -1.77 13.89 4.08
CA ILE A 63 -1.36 13.73 2.68
C ILE A 63 -1.69 12.32 2.20
N SER A 64 -1.35 11.29 2.98
CA SER A 64 -1.70 9.90 2.68
C SER A 64 -3.21 9.74 2.50
N ASN A 65 -4.04 10.33 3.36
CA ASN A 65 -5.49 10.22 3.25
C ASN A 65 -6.04 10.91 1.99
N ILE A 66 -5.50 12.07 1.62
CA ILE A 66 -5.88 12.79 0.40
C ILE A 66 -5.50 11.97 -0.83
N VAL A 67 -4.25 11.49 -0.88
CA VAL A 67 -3.74 10.67 -1.98
C VAL A 67 -4.55 9.39 -2.16
N MET A 68 -4.95 8.76 -1.05
CA MET A 68 -5.72 7.53 -1.06
C MET A 68 -7.20 7.73 -1.40
N GLN A 69 -7.71 8.96 -1.41
CA GLN A 69 -9.14 9.21 -1.68
C GLN A 69 -9.53 8.72 -3.09
N GLU A 70 -8.78 9.11 -4.12
CA GLU A 70 -9.02 8.67 -5.50
C GLU A 70 -8.92 7.13 -5.63
N ILE A 71 -7.96 6.54 -4.92
CA ILE A 71 -7.79 5.07 -4.88
C ILE A 71 -9.02 4.41 -4.25
N HIS A 72 -9.52 4.95 -3.13
CA HIS A 72 -10.73 4.43 -2.50
C HIS A 72 -11.95 4.57 -3.42
N GLU A 73 -12.08 5.67 -4.15
CA GLU A 73 -13.18 5.86 -5.10
C GLU A 73 -13.17 4.82 -6.22
N ASN A 74 -11.99 4.50 -6.76
CA ASN A 74 -11.82 3.45 -7.77
C ASN A 74 -12.01 2.03 -7.22
N ILE A 75 -11.59 1.75 -5.98
CA ILE A 75 -11.76 0.44 -5.34
C ILE A 75 -13.20 0.20 -4.87
N ARG A 76 -13.97 1.26 -4.63
CA ARG A 76 -15.31 1.15 -4.06
C ARG A 76 -16.23 0.26 -4.90
N ASN A 77 -16.84 -0.72 -4.26
CA ASN A 77 -17.73 -1.70 -4.89
C ASN A 77 -17.06 -2.58 -5.95
N VAL A 78 -15.73 -2.70 -5.96
CA VAL A 78 -15.03 -3.62 -6.88
C VAL A 78 -15.59 -5.03 -6.70
N HIS A 79 -15.87 -5.49 -5.47
CA HIS A 79 -16.48 -6.81 -5.21
C HIS A 79 -17.85 -7.04 -5.88
N ARG A 80 -18.51 -5.99 -6.38
CA ARG A 80 -19.82 -6.07 -7.07
C ARG A 80 -19.71 -6.11 -8.59
N LEU A 81 -18.50 -5.99 -9.14
CA LEU A 81 -18.31 -6.03 -10.59
C LEU A 81 -18.76 -7.39 -11.14
N LYS A 82 -19.50 -7.35 -12.27
CA LYS A 82 -20.07 -8.56 -12.89
C LYS A 82 -19.00 -9.56 -13.31
N VAL A 83 -17.79 -9.09 -13.61
CA VAL A 83 -16.67 -9.92 -14.08
C VAL A 83 -16.31 -11.06 -13.12
N TRP A 84 -16.57 -10.89 -11.81
CA TRP A 84 -16.28 -11.92 -10.80
C TRP A 84 -17.24 -13.10 -10.84
N THR A 85 -18.49 -12.89 -11.22
CA THR A 85 -19.55 -13.91 -11.16
C THR A 85 -20.06 -14.31 -12.54
N GLU A 86 -19.67 -13.58 -13.59
CA GLU A 86 -20.09 -13.86 -14.95
C GLU A 86 -19.61 -15.26 -15.35
N LYS A 87 -20.57 -16.11 -15.70
CA LYS A 87 -20.33 -17.44 -16.26
C LYS A 87 -20.24 -17.28 -17.76
N ASP A 88 -19.22 -17.88 -18.38
CA ASP A 88 -19.10 -17.88 -19.83
C ASP A 88 -20.42 -18.33 -20.46
N LEU A 89 -21.04 -17.44 -21.25
CA LEU A 89 -22.27 -17.80 -21.95
C LEU A 89 -21.97 -19.06 -22.77
N LYS A 90 -22.80 -20.09 -22.58
CA LYS A 90 -22.73 -21.38 -23.28
C LYS A 90 -22.63 -21.27 -24.82
N HIS A 91 -22.87 -20.09 -25.39
CA HIS A 91 -22.76 -19.74 -26.80
C HIS A 91 -21.31 -19.58 -27.31
N ALA A 92 -20.29 -19.50 -26.46
CA ALA A 92 -18.89 -19.51 -26.91
C ALA A 92 -18.40 -20.91 -27.35
N LYS A 93 -19.18 -21.99 -27.10
CA LYS A 93 -18.82 -23.35 -27.57
C LYS A 93 -19.03 -23.56 -29.08
N THR A 94 -19.74 -22.67 -29.78
CA THR A 94 -19.98 -22.80 -31.23
C THR A 94 -18.96 -22.06 -32.09
N LEU A 95 -18.09 -21.25 -31.48
CA LEU A 95 -17.04 -20.51 -32.17
C LEU A 95 -15.75 -20.67 -31.36
N ASN A 96 -14.84 -21.52 -31.84
CA ASN A 96 -13.44 -21.59 -31.38
C ASN A 96 -12.71 -20.27 -31.72
N LEU A 97 -13.22 -19.15 -31.22
CA LEU A 97 -12.55 -17.88 -31.32
C LEU A 97 -11.40 -17.89 -30.31
N PRO A 98 -10.19 -17.45 -30.69
CA PRO A 98 -9.11 -17.27 -29.73
C PRO A 98 -9.60 -16.36 -28.59
N GLN A 99 -9.38 -16.77 -27.34
CA GLN A 99 -9.61 -15.88 -26.20
C GLN A 99 -8.62 -14.71 -26.34
N PHE A 100 -9.15 -13.53 -26.67
CA PHE A 100 -8.36 -12.29 -26.64
C PHE A 100 -7.72 -12.12 -25.27
N ASN A 101 -6.46 -11.66 -25.23
CA ASN A 101 -5.74 -11.40 -23.98
C ASN A 101 -6.61 -10.51 -23.08
N LEU A 102 -6.94 -10.99 -21.88
CA LEU A 102 -7.64 -10.17 -20.91
C LEU A 102 -6.80 -8.93 -20.63
N GLN A 103 -7.44 -7.78 -20.61
CA GLN A 103 -6.80 -6.52 -20.22
C GLN A 103 -7.13 -6.26 -18.75
N PRO A 104 -6.27 -5.53 -18.03
CA PRO A 104 -6.59 -5.08 -16.68
C PRO A 104 -7.91 -4.29 -16.66
N SER A 105 -8.72 -4.52 -15.63
CA SER A 105 -9.99 -3.85 -15.44
C SER A 105 -9.82 -2.33 -15.32
N GLU A 106 -10.87 -1.58 -15.62
CA GLU A 106 -10.82 -0.11 -15.58
C GLU A 106 -10.41 0.45 -14.21
N TYR A 107 -10.93 -0.12 -13.12
CA TYR A 107 -10.61 0.33 -11.76
C TYR A 107 -9.11 0.26 -11.46
N ILE A 108 -8.43 -0.83 -11.85
CA ILE A 108 -7.01 -1.03 -11.54
C ILE A 108 -6.13 -0.17 -12.47
N ARG A 109 -6.56 0.03 -13.72
CA ARG A 109 -5.88 0.94 -14.65
C ARG A 109 -5.98 2.40 -14.20
N ASN A 110 -7.12 2.81 -13.66
CA ASN A 110 -7.31 4.16 -13.11
C ASN A 110 -6.43 4.37 -11.87
N ILE A 111 -6.35 3.37 -10.97
CA ILE A 111 -5.40 3.39 -9.85
C ILE A 111 -3.97 3.53 -10.37
N GLY A 112 -3.58 2.76 -11.39
CA GLY A 112 -2.26 2.85 -12.01
C GLY A 112 -1.95 4.25 -12.56
N SER A 113 -2.91 4.83 -13.29
CA SER A 113 -2.78 6.19 -13.81
C SER A 113 -2.62 7.21 -12.69
N HIS A 114 -3.43 7.12 -11.63
CA HIS A 114 -3.36 8.04 -10.49
C HIS A 114 -2.00 7.96 -9.80
N VAL A 115 -1.51 6.74 -9.51
CA VAL A 115 -0.22 6.56 -8.84
C VAL A 115 0.94 7.10 -9.68
N LEU A 116 0.92 6.92 -11.00
CA LEU A 116 1.93 7.51 -11.89
C LEU A 116 1.88 9.03 -11.87
N THR A 117 0.69 9.63 -11.93
CA THR A 117 0.54 11.09 -11.81
C THR A 117 1.00 11.64 -10.46
N LEU A 118 0.87 10.86 -9.38
CA LEU A 118 1.44 11.24 -8.08
C LEU A 118 2.96 11.34 -8.11
N VAL A 119 3.65 10.46 -8.85
CA VAL A 119 5.11 10.54 -9.01
C VAL A 119 5.47 11.89 -9.62
N ASP A 120 4.81 12.26 -10.73
CA ASP A 120 5.05 13.53 -11.42
C ASP A 120 4.84 14.72 -10.47
N HIS A 121 3.78 14.68 -9.67
CA HIS A 121 3.49 15.73 -8.68
C HIS A 121 4.54 15.78 -7.55
N LEU A 122 5.02 14.64 -7.06
CA LEU A 122 6.04 14.57 -6.01
C LEU A 122 7.38 15.11 -6.51
N GLU A 123 7.81 14.67 -7.70
CA GLU A 123 9.03 15.14 -8.34
C GLU A 123 8.96 16.66 -8.58
N SER A 124 7.84 17.15 -9.10
CA SER A 124 7.60 18.58 -9.29
C SER A 124 7.59 19.37 -7.98
N ALA A 125 6.94 18.85 -6.94
CA ALA A 125 6.86 19.51 -5.64
C ALA A 125 8.24 19.65 -4.98
N ILE A 126 9.09 18.64 -5.09
CA ILE A 126 10.45 18.64 -4.57
C ILE A 126 11.31 19.68 -5.31
N GLN A 127 11.24 19.70 -6.64
CA GLN A 127 11.96 20.68 -7.46
C GLN A 127 11.51 22.12 -7.17
N ASN A 128 10.21 22.35 -6.97
CA ASN A 128 9.63 23.68 -6.82
C ASN A 128 9.66 24.24 -5.39
N SER A 129 9.76 23.39 -4.36
CA SER A 129 9.65 23.82 -2.97
C SER A 129 10.94 24.43 -2.41
N GLY A 130 12.05 24.41 -3.16
CA GLY A 130 13.35 24.82 -2.63
C GLY A 130 13.79 23.99 -1.41
N PHE A 131 13.13 22.87 -1.13
CA PHE A 131 13.44 21.92 -0.06
C PHE A 131 14.86 21.35 -0.24
N GLU A 132 15.31 21.29 -1.50
CA GLU A 132 16.70 21.10 -1.91
C GLU A 132 17.66 21.94 -1.03
N LYS A 133 17.36 23.23 -0.87
CA LYS A 133 18.18 24.20 -0.11
C LYS A 133 18.04 24.06 1.39
N MET A 134 16.92 23.53 1.89
CA MET A 134 16.66 23.36 3.32
C MET A 134 17.26 22.06 3.86
N LEU A 135 17.30 20.99 3.06
CA LEU A 135 18.03 19.76 3.39
C LEU A 135 19.53 20.01 3.49
N LEU A 136 20.09 20.85 2.61
CA LEU A 136 21.48 21.28 2.61
C LEU A 136 21.94 21.96 3.92
N HIS A 137 21.02 22.54 4.70
CA HIS A 137 21.37 23.17 5.98
C HIS A 137 21.31 22.21 7.17
N GLN A 138 20.55 21.11 7.08
CA GLN A 138 20.34 20.20 8.21
C GLN A 138 21.50 19.19 8.38
N GLU A 139 22.17 18.80 7.29
CA GLU A 139 23.36 17.93 7.35
C GLU A 139 24.65 18.70 7.68
N ASN A 140 24.76 19.97 7.28
CA ASN A 140 25.92 20.82 7.60
C ASN A 140 26.06 21.11 9.11
N GLU A 141 24.97 21.11 9.88
CA GLU A 141 25.05 21.22 11.35
C GLU A 141 25.57 19.94 12.03
N GLN A 142 25.42 18.75 11.41
CA GLN A 142 25.94 17.49 11.97
C GLN A 142 27.40 17.20 11.58
N GLN A 143 27.91 17.79 10.50
CA GLN A 143 29.32 17.68 10.09
C GLN A 143 30.22 18.80 10.65
N SER A 144 29.64 19.90 11.14
CA SER A 144 30.38 21.04 11.72
C SER A 144 31.10 20.74 13.05
N GLU A 145 30.83 19.62 13.74
CA GLU A 145 31.50 19.28 15.01
C GLU A 145 32.75 18.39 14.87
N LEU A 146 33.05 17.84 13.68
CA LEU A 146 34.18 16.92 13.51
C LEU A 146 35.41 17.50 12.79
N GLU A 147 35.33 18.67 12.17
CA GLU A 147 36.48 19.26 11.45
C GLU A 147 36.90 20.61 12.02
N LYS A 148 37.46 20.59 13.23
CA LYS A 148 38.41 21.60 13.68
C LYS A 148 39.82 21.03 13.69
N GLY A 149 40.45 21.10 12.52
CA GLY A 149 41.91 21.17 12.43
C GLY A 149 42.53 20.34 11.31
N LYS A 150 42.71 20.94 10.13
CA LYS A 150 44.03 21.21 9.55
C LYS A 150 43.94 21.81 8.14
N ASN A 151 44.30 23.09 8.08
CA ASN A 151 45.27 23.74 7.18
C ASN A 151 45.16 23.58 5.65
N GLU A 152 44.87 24.73 5.04
CA GLU A 152 45.27 25.27 3.72
C GLU A 152 46.42 24.56 2.99
N THR A 153 46.25 24.21 1.70
CA THR A 153 46.78 24.97 0.53
C THR A 153 46.39 24.36 -0.83
N THR A 154 45.87 25.21 -1.71
CA THR A 154 46.06 25.24 -3.19
C THR A 154 45.67 24.03 -4.05
N GLU A 155 44.38 23.93 -4.46
CA GLU A 155 43.93 23.24 -5.69
C GLU A 155 42.49 23.68 -6.07
N THR A 156 42.33 24.99 -6.33
CA THR A 156 41.03 25.68 -6.17
C THR A 156 40.06 25.68 -7.37
N LEU A 157 40.15 24.76 -8.33
CA LEU A 157 39.19 24.72 -9.46
C LEU A 157 38.66 23.30 -9.78
N THR A 158 39.47 22.26 -9.61
CA THR A 158 39.06 20.87 -9.85
C THR A 158 38.45 20.17 -8.64
N GLN A 159 38.86 20.53 -7.41
CA GLN A 159 38.28 19.95 -6.20
C GLN A 159 36.86 20.46 -5.91
N LEU A 160 36.58 21.73 -6.21
CA LEU A 160 35.24 22.34 -6.10
C LEU A 160 34.22 21.70 -7.05
N GLU A 161 34.62 21.31 -8.26
CA GLU A 161 33.73 20.62 -9.21
C GLU A 161 33.49 19.16 -8.82
N VAL A 162 34.49 18.48 -8.27
CA VAL A 162 34.38 17.10 -7.79
C VAL A 162 33.55 17.01 -6.51
N GLU A 163 33.71 17.94 -5.57
CA GLU A 163 32.88 18.02 -4.36
C GLU A 163 31.43 18.40 -4.69
N LYS A 164 31.22 19.37 -5.58
CA LYS A 164 29.88 19.74 -6.05
C LYS A 164 29.15 18.57 -6.73
N HIS A 165 29.83 17.81 -7.58
CA HIS A 165 29.24 16.61 -8.21
C HIS A 165 28.97 15.49 -7.20
N LYS A 166 29.76 15.39 -6.13
CA LYS A 166 29.56 14.40 -5.07
C LYS A 166 28.38 14.77 -4.17
N GLU A 167 28.24 16.05 -3.82
CA GLU A 167 27.11 16.61 -3.07
C GLU A 167 25.80 16.52 -3.86
N GLU A 168 25.80 16.86 -5.15
CA GLU A 168 24.64 16.74 -6.03
C GLU A 168 24.15 15.28 -6.14
N ASN A 169 25.07 14.31 -6.19
CA ASN A 169 24.74 12.88 -6.29
C ASN A 169 24.20 12.31 -4.97
N ILE A 170 24.76 12.71 -3.82
CA ILE A 170 24.24 12.35 -2.49
C ILE A 170 22.84 12.95 -2.29
N HIS A 171 22.63 14.20 -2.71
CA HIS A 171 21.35 14.90 -2.58
C HIS A 171 20.24 14.27 -3.45
N HIS A 172 20.56 13.97 -4.72
CA HIS A 172 19.62 13.32 -5.63
C HIS A 172 19.17 11.94 -5.10
N ASN A 173 20.11 11.19 -4.50
CA ASN A 173 19.83 9.89 -3.90
C ASN A 173 18.96 10.01 -2.64
N ALA A 174 19.25 10.95 -1.73
CA ALA A 174 18.44 11.17 -0.52
C ALA A 174 16.99 11.55 -0.84
N THR A 175 16.80 12.44 -1.81
CA THR A 175 15.48 12.87 -2.30
C THR A 175 14.72 11.72 -2.95
N ARG A 176 15.39 10.92 -3.79
CA ARG A 176 14.79 9.73 -4.39
C ARG A 176 14.38 8.72 -3.32
N ASN A 177 15.19 8.51 -2.28
CA ASN A 177 14.87 7.60 -1.19
C ASN A 177 13.60 8.02 -0.42
N GLU A 178 13.33 9.32 -0.25
CA GLU A 178 12.08 9.79 0.36
C GLU A 178 10.87 9.59 -0.56
N ILE A 179 11.01 9.85 -1.86
CA ILE A 179 9.96 9.54 -2.85
C ILE A 179 9.64 8.04 -2.82
N ASP A 180 10.66 7.19 -2.85
CA ASP A 180 10.48 5.74 -2.86
C ASP A 180 9.79 5.26 -1.57
N LYS A 181 10.11 5.81 -0.40
CA LYS A 181 9.38 5.51 0.85
C LYS A 181 7.89 5.84 0.74
N TRP A 182 7.57 7.01 0.19
CA TRP A 182 6.19 7.45 -0.01
C TRP A 182 5.44 6.56 -1.00
N LEU A 183 6.06 6.24 -2.13
CA LEU A 183 5.46 5.37 -3.15
C LEU A 183 5.26 3.95 -2.60
N ASN A 184 6.23 3.40 -1.86
CA ASN A 184 6.05 2.12 -1.17
C ASN A 184 4.87 2.16 -0.19
N LEU A 185 4.69 3.27 0.55
CA LEU A 185 3.55 3.41 1.46
C LEU A 185 2.21 3.41 0.69
N VAL A 186 2.12 4.19 -0.40
CA VAL A 186 0.90 4.28 -1.22
C VAL A 186 0.59 2.93 -1.87
N VAL A 187 1.58 2.26 -2.47
CA VAL A 187 1.40 0.96 -3.12
C VAL A 187 0.95 -0.10 -2.11
N ASN A 188 1.62 -0.21 -0.96
CA ASN A 188 1.25 -1.18 0.07
C ASN A 188 -0.15 -0.90 0.65
N LYS A 189 -0.49 0.36 0.86
CA LYS A 189 -1.84 0.74 1.33
C LYS A 189 -2.90 0.45 0.26
N THR A 190 -2.61 0.70 -1.01
CA THR A 190 -3.48 0.34 -2.16
C THR A 190 -3.76 -1.16 -2.19
N VAL A 191 -2.72 -1.99 -2.04
CA VAL A 191 -2.85 -3.45 -1.96
C VAL A 191 -3.74 -3.85 -0.80
N HIS A 192 -3.50 -3.28 0.38
CA HIS A 192 -4.30 -3.57 1.56
C HIS A 192 -5.78 -3.24 1.34
N GLU A 193 -6.10 -2.02 0.92
CA GLU A 193 -7.49 -1.59 0.68
C GLU A 193 -8.18 -2.39 -0.43
N LEU A 194 -7.45 -2.73 -1.50
CA LEU A 194 -7.97 -3.58 -2.56
C LEU A 194 -8.37 -4.96 -2.01
N PHE A 195 -7.52 -5.58 -1.18
CA PHE A 195 -7.83 -6.88 -0.60
C PHE A 195 -8.90 -6.83 0.48
N VAL A 196 -9.05 -5.72 1.21
CA VAL A 196 -10.20 -5.49 2.11
C VAL A 196 -11.50 -5.52 1.30
N GLU A 197 -11.53 -4.84 0.15
CA GLU A 197 -12.71 -4.83 -0.70
C GLU A 197 -12.97 -6.20 -1.35
N LEU A 198 -11.95 -6.83 -1.93
CA LEU A 198 -12.07 -8.13 -2.57
C LEU A 198 -12.41 -9.26 -1.59
N TYR A 199 -12.11 -9.11 -0.30
CA TYR A 199 -12.53 -10.08 0.72
C TYR A 199 -14.05 -10.27 0.80
N GLN A 200 -14.81 -9.24 0.39
CA GLN A 200 -16.28 -9.26 0.36
C GLN A 200 -16.84 -10.10 -0.81
N LEU A 201 -15.99 -10.60 -1.72
CA LEU A 201 -16.41 -11.49 -2.79
C LEU A 201 -17.06 -12.77 -2.25
N ASN A 202 -18.22 -13.13 -2.80
CA ASN A 202 -18.94 -14.35 -2.42
C ASN A 202 -18.73 -15.51 -3.39
N GLU A 203 -18.39 -15.21 -4.64
CA GLU A 203 -18.15 -16.18 -5.70
C GLU A 203 -17.03 -15.63 -6.61
N LEU A 204 -16.23 -16.54 -7.17
CA LEU A 204 -15.21 -16.22 -8.17
C LEU A 204 -15.32 -17.23 -9.32
N SER A 205 -15.80 -16.77 -10.47
CA SER A 205 -15.92 -17.57 -11.68
C SER A 205 -14.54 -17.85 -12.29
N PRO A 206 -14.39 -18.85 -13.18
CA PRO A 206 -13.12 -19.08 -13.88
C PRO A 206 -12.62 -17.88 -14.67
N LYS A 207 -13.54 -17.12 -15.31
CA LYS A 207 -13.25 -15.87 -15.99
C LYS A 207 -12.83 -14.78 -14.99
N GLY A 208 -13.57 -14.63 -13.90
CA GLY A 208 -13.24 -13.70 -12.81
C GLY A 208 -11.87 -13.99 -12.20
N ASN A 209 -11.49 -15.26 -12.04
CA ASN A 209 -10.15 -15.63 -11.58
C ASN A 209 -9.05 -15.18 -12.54
N LYS A 210 -9.23 -15.40 -13.85
CA LYS A 210 -8.28 -14.93 -14.86
C LYS A 210 -8.19 -13.40 -14.86
N GLN A 211 -9.33 -12.71 -14.74
CA GLN A 211 -9.34 -11.25 -14.63
C GLN A 211 -8.60 -10.77 -13.38
N LEU A 212 -8.81 -11.40 -12.23
CA LEU A 212 -8.15 -11.02 -10.99
C LEU A 212 -6.63 -11.23 -11.09
N ILE A 213 -6.18 -12.32 -11.72
CA ILE A 213 -4.76 -12.55 -11.99
C ILE A 213 -4.18 -11.42 -12.85
N GLU A 214 -4.90 -11.01 -13.91
CA GLU A 214 -4.47 -9.91 -14.77
C GLU A 214 -4.40 -8.58 -14.02
N ASP A 215 -5.43 -8.26 -13.22
CA ASP A 215 -5.47 -7.04 -12.42
C ASP A 215 -4.33 -7.00 -11.39
N LEU A 216 -4.01 -8.13 -10.75
CA LEU A 216 -2.89 -8.22 -9.80
C LEU A 216 -1.51 -8.15 -10.50
N ASN A 217 -1.37 -8.75 -11.69
CA ASN A 217 -0.15 -8.61 -12.50
C ASN A 217 0.05 -7.15 -12.95
N HIS A 218 -1.02 -6.43 -13.26
CA HIS A 218 -0.93 -5.00 -13.55
C HIS A 218 -0.41 -4.21 -12.35
N LEU A 219 -0.91 -4.50 -11.15
CA LEU A 219 -0.44 -3.85 -9.92
C LEU A 219 1.03 -4.18 -9.61
N ARG A 220 1.49 -5.40 -9.89
CA ARG A 220 2.92 -5.76 -9.86
C ARG A 220 3.72 -4.94 -10.87
N GLY A 221 3.31 -4.94 -12.15
CA GLY A 221 4.00 -4.20 -13.21
C GLY A 221 4.05 -2.70 -12.92
N MET A 222 3.05 -2.16 -12.23
CA MET A 222 3.08 -0.79 -11.73
C MET A 222 4.17 -0.60 -10.66
N ALA A 223 4.29 -1.50 -9.68
CA ALA A 223 5.38 -1.43 -8.69
C ALA A 223 6.78 -1.47 -9.36
N GLU A 224 6.94 -2.33 -10.38
CA GLU A 224 8.16 -2.39 -11.20
C GLU A 224 8.42 -1.06 -11.93
N THR A 225 7.38 -0.49 -12.56
CA THR A 225 7.48 0.79 -13.30
C THR A 225 7.86 1.95 -12.38
N LEU A 226 7.37 1.94 -11.14
CA LEU A 226 7.68 2.94 -10.12
C LEU A 226 9.05 2.73 -9.47
N CYS A 227 9.76 1.64 -9.81
CA CYS A 227 11.00 1.19 -9.16
C CYS A 227 10.86 0.99 -7.65
N VAL A 228 9.67 0.60 -7.17
CA VAL A 228 9.42 0.33 -5.74
C VAL A 228 9.44 -1.16 -5.44
N GLN A 229 9.52 -1.50 -4.15
CA GLN A 229 9.48 -2.90 -3.74
C GLN A 229 8.12 -3.49 -4.09
N GLU A 230 8.15 -4.61 -4.82
CA GLU A 230 6.93 -5.34 -5.09
C GLU A 230 6.30 -5.89 -3.79
N PRO A 231 4.99 -5.72 -3.60
CA PRO A 231 4.28 -6.29 -2.46
C PRO A 231 4.31 -7.82 -2.46
N GLU A 232 5.03 -8.42 -1.50
CA GLU A 232 5.14 -9.88 -1.31
C GLU A 232 3.77 -10.58 -1.23
N PHE A 233 2.79 -9.88 -0.66
CA PHE A 233 1.44 -10.38 -0.50
C PHE A 233 0.73 -10.62 -1.85
N ILE A 234 0.96 -9.77 -2.86
CA ILE A 234 0.40 -9.97 -4.21
C ILE A 234 0.91 -11.30 -4.78
N HIS A 235 2.21 -11.56 -4.68
CA HIS A 235 2.78 -12.83 -5.15
C HIS A 235 2.17 -14.04 -4.45
N ALA A 236 1.99 -13.97 -3.12
CA ALA A 236 1.41 -15.07 -2.36
C ALA A 236 -0.02 -15.37 -2.84
N ILE A 237 -0.82 -14.33 -3.10
CA ILE A 237 -2.17 -14.50 -3.64
C ILE A 237 -2.14 -15.00 -5.09
N LEU A 238 -1.24 -14.49 -5.95
CA LEU A 238 -1.08 -15.00 -7.32
C LEU A 238 -0.76 -16.50 -7.34
N LYS A 239 0.10 -16.99 -6.41
CA LYS A 239 0.35 -18.42 -6.25
C LYS A 239 -0.92 -19.19 -5.90
N VAL A 240 -1.75 -18.68 -4.98
CA VAL A 240 -3.05 -19.29 -4.65
C VAL A 240 -4.00 -19.31 -5.85
N LEU A 241 -4.08 -18.23 -6.62
CA LEU A 241 -5.01 -18.11 -7.76
C LEU A 241 -4.61 -18.98 -8.96
N THR A 242 -3.30 -19.20 -9.15
CA THR A 242 -2.74 -20.00 -10.25
C THR A 242 -2.52 -21.48 -9.88
N CYS A 243 -2.57 -21.81 -8.58
CA CYS A 243 -2.43 -23.17 -8.07
C CYS A 243 -3.38 -24.17 -8.75
N GLU A 244 -2.84 -25.33 -9.12
CA GLU A 244 -3.62 -26.51 -9.43
C GLU A 244 -4.18 -27.15 -8.16
N VAL A 245 -5.35 -27.79 -8.25
CA VAL A 245 -6.03 -28.40 -7.08
C VAL A 245 -5.16 -29.47 -6.41
N SER A 246 -4.37 -30.22 -7.20
CA SER A 246 -3.41 -31.23 -6.76
C SER A 246 -2.29 -30.65 -5.88
N ASN A 247 -1.91 -29.39 -6.10
CA ASN A 247 -0.75 -28.77 -5.47
C ASN A 247 -1.13 -27.89 -4.26
N ALA A 248 -2.41 -27.88 -3.86
CA ALA A 248 -2.92 -26.97 -2.83
C ALA A 248 -2.20 -27.11 -1.47
N GLN A 249 -1.82 -28.34 -1.08
CA GLN A 249 -1.08 -28.56 0.17
C GLN A 249 0.38 -28.10 0.08
N ILE A 250 1.02 -28.29 -1.08
CA ILE A 250 2.39 -27.84 -1.33
C ILE A 250 2.49 -26.32 -1.19
N ILE A 251 1.55 -25.60 -1.81
CA ILE A 251 1.51 -24.13 -1.69
C ILE A 251 1.22 -23.69 -0.26
N LYS A 252 0.42 -24.44 0.50
CA LYS A 252 0.22 -24.13 1.93
C LYS A 252 1.52 -24.22 2.71
N GLU A 253 2.28 -25.29 2.54
CA GLU A 253 3.56 -25.48 3.23
C GLU A 253 4.57 -24.41 2.82
N GLU A 254 4.61 -24.06 1.54
CA GLU A 254 5.48 -23.00 1.01
C GLU A 254 5.15 -21.62 1.59
N LEU A 255 3.87 -21.22 1.54
CA LEU A 255 3.43 -19.88 1.98
C LEU A 255 3.46 -19.67 3.51
N LEU A 256 3.56 -20.75 4.29
CA LEU A 256 3.62 -20.75 5.76
C LEU A 256 5.00 -21.07 6.33
N ARG A 257 6.03 -21.28 5.49
CA ARG A 257 7.39 -21.62 5.95
C ARG A 257 8.01 -20.47 6.74
N ASP A 258 8.54 -20.75 7.93
CA ASP A 258 9.28 -19.79 8.75
C ASP A 258 10.74 -19.64 8.27
N ASP A 259 11.30 -18.42 8.35
CA ASP A 259 12.68 -18.08 7.91
C ASP A 259 13.80 -18.87 8.60
N ASN A 260 13.51 -19.56 9.71
CA ASN A 260 14.52 -20.25 10.50
C ASN A 260 15.03 -21.56 9.86
N GLN A 261 14.66 -21.88 8.61
CA GLN A 261 15.04 -23.13 7.92
C GLN A 261 15.76 -22.96 6.56
N SER A 262 16.05 -21.75 6.07
CA SER A 262 16.91 -21.57 4.87
C SER A 262 18.12 -20.67 5.14
N ILE A 263 19.21 -21.29 5.58
CA ILE A 263 20.55 -20.75 5.32
C ILE A 263 21.01 -21.42 4.02
N ASP A 264 20.59 -20.88 2.88
CA ASP A 264 21.24 -21.21 1.62
C ASP A 264 22.48 -20.32 1.45
N LYS A 265 23.61 -20.97 1.17
CA LYS A 265 24.97 -20.43 1.21
C LYS A 265 25.39 -19.66 -0.04
N ASP A 266 24.51 -19.48 -1.01
CA ASP A 266 24.80 -18.72 -2.22
C ASP A 266 23.97 -17.45 -2.24
N GLY A 267 24.63 -16.31 -2.06
CA GLY A 267 24.05 -14.97 -1.97
C GLY A 267 23.39 -14.46 -3.25
N SER A 268 22.62 -15.27 -3.96
CA SER A 268 21.74 -14.82 -5.04
C SER A 268 20.38 -14.41 -4.46
N ASN A 269 20.22 -13.12 -4.22
CA ASN A 269 18.99 -12.50 -3.71
C ASN A 269 17.93 -12.31 -4.83
N TYR A 270 17.59 -13.38 -5.55
CA TYR A 270 16.54 -13.39 -6.59
C TYR A 270 15.50 -14.46 -6.27
N GLY A 271 14.79 -14.22 -5.18
CA GLY A 271 13.69 -15.08 -4.74
C GLY A 271 13.19 -14.60 -3.40
N LYS A 272 12.66 -13.36 -3.32
CA LYS A 272 11.86 -12.96 -2.16
C LYS A 272 10.69 -13.93 -2.09
N GLU A 273 10.79 -14.90 -1.19
CA GLU A 273 9.78 -15.93 -1.02
C GLU A 273 8.44 -15.26 -0.71
N SER A 274 7.44 -15.51 -1.56
CA SER A 274 6.08 -15.01 -1.36
C SER A 274 5.50 -15.69 -0.12
N ARG A 275 5.22 -14.94 0.94
CA ARG A 275 4.81 -15.50 2.24
C ARG A 275 3.59 -14.80 2.81
N LEU A 276 2.86 -15.51 3.66
CA LEU A 276 1.71 -14.98 4.40
C LEU A 276 2.13 -14.69 5.84
N ARG A 277 2.56 -13.46 6.09
CA ARG A 277 3.12 -12.99 7.35
C ARG A 277 2.04 -12.68 8.38
N THR A 278 0.91 -12.09 7.95
CA THR A 278 -0.11 -11.60 8.87
C THR A 278 -1.36 -12.50 8.91
N SER A 279 -2.11 -12.44 10.02
CA SER A 279 -3.41 -13.11 10.11
C SER A 279 -4.40 -12.60 9.06
N PHE A 280 -4.26 -11.35 8.63
CA PHE A 280 -5.07 -10.77 7.56
C PHE A 280 -4.76 -11.47 6.23
N GLU A 281 -3.50 -11.52 5.83
CA GLU A 281 -3.05 -12.16 4.59
C GLU A 281 -3.47 -13.64 4.54
N LYS A 282 -3.29 -14.36 5.64
CA LYS A 282 -3.74 -15.75 5.82
C LYS A 282 -5.25 -15.93 5.61
N LYS A 283 -6.07 -15.01 6.12
CA LYS A 283 -7.53 -15.01 5.93
C LYS A 283 -7.91 -14.74 4.47
N ILE A 284 -7.27 -13.76 3.83
CA ILE A 284 -7.48 -13.44 2.42
C ILE A 284 -7.10 -14.63 1.53
N ALA A 285 -5.92 -15.22 1.73
CA ALA A 285 -5.45 -16.39 0.98
C ALA A 285 -6.41 -17.58 1.15
N THR A 286 -6.87 -17.83 2.37
CA THR A 286 -7.87 -18.87 2.65
C THR A 286 -9.19 -18.60 1.92
N LYS A 287 -9.65 -17.34 1.90
CA LYS A 287 -10.87 -16.95 1.19
C LYS A 287 -10.74 -17.23 -0.31
N PHE A 288 -9.64 -16.82 -0.94
CA PHE A 288 -9.44 -17.07 -2.37
C PHE A 288 -9.25 -18.55 -2.69
N ALA A 289 -8.55 -19.31 -1.84
CA ALA A 289 -8.45 -20.75 -1.97
C ALA A 289 -9.85 -21.41 -1.97
N ILE A 290 -10.72 -21.05 -1.03
CA ILE A 290 -12.09 -21.56 -0.97
C ILE A 290 -12.89 -21.13 -2.22
N LEU A 291 -12.82 -19.86 -2.62
CA LEU A 291 -13.51 -19.36 -3.82
C LEU A 291 -13.05 -20.08 -5.10
N ARG A 292 -11.79 -20.52 -5.15
CA ARG A 292 -11.20 -21.33 -6.22
C ARG A 292 -11.57 -22.82 -6.15
N GLY A 293 -12.15 -23.28 -5.06
CA GLY A 293 -12.38 -24.70 -4.79
C GLY A 293 -11.13 -25.47 -4.35
N LEU A 294 -10.07 -24.77 -3.92
CA LEU A 294 -8.93 -25.39 -3.27
C LEU A 294 -9.33 -25.76 -1.83
N ASN A 295 -9.23 -27.04 -1.48
CA ASN A 295 -9.55 -27.52 -0.13
C ASN A 295 -8.36 -27.27 0.82
N VAL A 296 -8.03 -25.99 1.04
CA VAL A 296 -6.90 -25.58 1.87
C VAL A 296 -7.21 -24.33 2.69
N ARG A 297 -6.64 -24.27 3.89
CA ARG A 297 -6.74 -23.11 4.79
C ARG A 297 -5.36 -22.78 5.36
N PHE A 298 -5.03 -21.49 5.36
CA PHE A 298 -3.74 -20.94 5.80
C PHE A 298 -3.80 -20.43 7.25
N VAL A 299 -4.48 -21.15 8.13
CA VAL A 299 -4.63 -20.82 9.56
C VAL A 299 -3.49 -21.38 10.37
#